data_AF-A0A0D7Q2Z4-F1
#
_entry.id   AF-A0A0D7Q2Z4-F1
#
_cell.length_a   1.000
_cell.length_b   1.000
_cell.length_c   1.000
_cell.angle_alpha   90.00
_cell.angle_beta   90.00
_cell.angle_gamma   90.00
#
_symmetry.space_group_name_H-M   'P 1'
#
loop_
_entity.id
_entity.type
_entity.pdbx_description
1 polymer ?
#
loop_
_entity_poly.entity_id
_entity_poly.type
_entity_poly.pdbx_seq_one_letter_code
_entity_poly.pdbx_strand_id
1 'polypeptide(L)'
;MDLPIKDHPFFTYLPVWDKPGMLTGAEQTADFKTTELHKFSYVPDHFRRLLSLGTAETLTFPLSAPLRLSENQFSRSLAKIAYCTAVTRYGLQGFDRKTITDFILGNYPYAPFLVGGSTDAVLPSMPGLDHLIALAEIPINEVKTLLGFVRLFAKSGTAAEGMPIYTVVLGASVN
;
A
#
# COMPACT_ATOMS: atom_id res chain seq x y z
N MET A 1 -25.33 -12.71 19.98
CA MET A 1 -25.61 -13.16 18.60
C MET A 1 -24.42 -12.71 17.78
N ASP A 2 -23.52 -13.62 17.43
CA ASP A 2 -22.30 -13.28 16.70
C ASP A 2 -22.61 -13.22 15.21
N LEU A 3 -22.74 -11.99 14.69
CA LEU A 3 -22.81 -11.76 13.25
C LEU A 3 -21.44 -12.06 12.63
N PRO A 4 -21.34 -12.89 11.58
CA PRO A 4 -20.09 -13.14 10.87
C PRO A 4 -19.45 -11.85 10.35
N ILE A 5 -18.12 -11.72 10.41
CA ILE A 5 -17.38 -10.51 9.99
C ILE A 5 -17.77 -10.03 8.57
N LYS A 6 -18.03 -10.97 7.65
CA LYS A 6 -18.48 -10.69 6.28
C LYS A 6 -19.81 -9.92 6.19
N ASP A 7 -20.62 -9.99 7.24
CA ASP A 7 -21.94 -9.38 7.32
C ASP A 7 -21.89 -8.02 8.02
N HIS A 8 -20.71 -7.53 8.43
CA HIS A 8 -20.54 -6.18 8.99
C HIS A 8 -20.08 -5.18 7.93
N PRO A 9 -20.56 -3.93 7.98
CA PRO A 9 -19.95 -2.86 7.21
C PRO A 9 -18.52 -2.63 7.70
N PHE A 10 -17.62 -2.32 6.77
CA PHE A 10 -16.23 -2.00 7.09
C PHE A 10 -15.74 -0.82 6.28
N PHE A 11 -14.81 -0.08 6.85
CA PHE A 11 -14.09 0.97 6.16
C PHE A 11 -12.62 0.92 6.54
N THR A 12 -11.76 1.40 5.66
CA THR A 12 -10.35 1.55 5.94
C THR A 12 -9.82 2.82 5.29
N TYR A 13 -8.82 3.41 5.92
CA TYR A 13 -8.10 4.56 5.39
C TYR A 13 -6.68 4.13 5.05
N LEU A 14 -6.25 4.50 3.86
CA LEU A 14 -4.96 4.13 3.30
C LEU A 14 -4.24 5.40 2.85
N PRO A 15 -3.00 5.64 3.29
CA PRO A 15 -2.27 6.82 2.86
C PRO A 15 -1.91 6.66 1.38
N VAL A 16 -1.96 7.74 0.64
CA VAL A 16 -1.47 7.83 -0.73
C VAL A 16 -0.37 8.89 -0.72
N TRP A 17 0.75 8.51 -1.32
CA TRP A 17 1.96 9.33 -1.42
C TRP A 17 2.32 9.48 -2.89
N ASP A 18 3.24 10.38 -3.19
CA ASP A 18 3.84 10.42 -4.52
C ASP A 18 4.68 9.17 -4.80
N LYS A 19 5.15 9.02 -6.04
CA LYS A 19 6.11 7.98 -6.41
C LYS A 19 7.38 8.10 -5.55
N PRO A 20 8.06 6.96 -5.25
CA PRO A 20 9.30 7.01 -4.49
C PRO A 20 10.30 8.00 -5.10
N GLY A 21 10.93 8.82 -4.27
CA GLY A 21 11.89 9.84 -4.71
C GLY A 21 13.03 9.27 -5.56
N MET A 22 13.45 8.03 -5.30
CA MET A 22 14.46 7.35 -6.11
C MET A 22 14.03 7.14 -7.58
N LEU A 23 12.72 7.04 -7.86
CA LEU A 23 12.20 6.92 -9.22
C LEU A 23 12.04 8.26 -9.93
N THR A 24 11.94 9.35 -9.18
CA THR A 24 11.70 10.70 -9.71
C THR A 24 12.95 11.58 -9.69
N GLY A 25 14.03 11.12 -9.06
CA GLY A 25 15.25 11.90 -8.83
C GLY A 25 15.09 12.97 -7.74
N ALA A 26 14.03 12.89 -6.92
CA ALA A 26 13.83 13.82 -5.81
C ALA A 26 14.89 13.63 -4.72
N GLU A 27 15.26 14.71 -4.03
CA GLU A 27 16.21 14.65 -2.93
C GLU A 27 15.68 13.83 -1.74
N GLN A 28 16.61 13.27 -0.97
CA GLN A 28 16.28 12.55 0.25
C GLN A 28 15.74 13.52 1.32
N THR A 29 14.56 13.21 1.84
CA THR A 29 13.93 13.99 2.92
C THR A 29 13.36 13.06 3.98
N ALA A 30 13.46 13.49 5.24
CA ALA A 30 12.80 12.83 6.37
C ALA A 30 11.35 13.31 6.56
N ASP A 31 10.96 14.40 5.88
CA ASP A 31 9.60 14.92 5.90
C ASP A 31 8.68 14.02 5.07
N PHE A 32 7.90 13.19 5.75
CA PHE A 32 7.01 12.23 5.11
C PHE A 32 5.57 12.70 5.24
N LYS A 33 5.11 13.43 4.23
CA LYS A 33 3.75 13.96 4.16
C LYS A 33 2.84 13.02 3.38
N THR A 34 1.68 12.73 3.95
CA THR A 34 0.59 12.09 3.24
C THR A 34 0.02 13.08 2.23
N THR A 35 0.02 12.72 0.94
CA THR A 35 -0.51 13.55 -0.14
C THR A 35 -2.04 13.49 -0.16
N GLU A 36 -2.58 12.28 0.00
CA GLU A 36 -4.03 12.01 0.03
C GLU A 36 -4.31 10.86 1.00
N LEU A 37 -5.51 10.83 1.59
CA LEU A 37 -5.99 9.69 2.37
C LEU A 37 -7.12 8.99 1.61
N HIS A 38 -6.82 7.83 1.03
CA HIS A 38 -7.81 7.01 0.34
C HIS A 38 -8.72 6.30 1.35
N LYS A 39 -10.02 6.57 1.29
CA LYS A 39 -11.04 5.90 2.10
C LYS A 39 -11.73 4.83 1.28
N PHE A 40 -11.60 3.58 1.68
CA PHE A 40 -12.46 2.50 1.17
C PHE A 40 -13.60 2.24 2.16
N SER A 41 -14.81 2.00 1.65
CA SER A 41 -15.98 1.65 2.47
C SER A 41 -16.83 0.59 1.78
N TYR A 42 -17.17 -0.45 2.53
CA TYR A 42 -18.07 -1.51 2.11
C TYR A 42 -19.25 -1.58 3.07
N VAL A 43 -20.45 -1.63 2.50
CA VAL A 43 -21.70 -1.77 3.24
C VAL A 43 -22.44 -2.96 2.62
N PRO A 44 -22.68 -4.05 3.38
CA PRO A 44 -23.47 -5.18 2.93
C PRO A 44 -24.88 -4.77 2.47
N ASP A 45 -25.40 -5.45 1.45
CA ASP A 45 -26.71 -5.13 0.85
C ASP A 45 -27.87 -5.13 1.85
N HIS A 46 -27.83 -6.02 2.85
CA HIS A 46 -28.87 -6.06 3.86
C HIS A 46 -28.88 -4.80 4.74
N PHE A 47 -27.71 -4.25 5.09
CA PHE A 47 -27.61 -2.97 5.78
C PHE A 47 -28.05 -1.80 4.90
N ARG A 48 -27.70 -1.82 3.60
CA ARG A 48 -28.20 -0.82 2.65
C ARG A 48 -29.72 -0.82 2.59
N ARG A 49 -30.36 -1.99 2.51
CA ARG A 49 -31.83 -2.10 2.54
C ARG A 49 -32.42 -1.65 3.87
N LEU A 50 -31.84 -2.08 4.99
CA LEU A 50 -32.31 -1.72 6.34
C LEU A 50 -32.30 -0.19 6.55
N LEU A 51 -31.28 0.48 6.04
CA LEU A 51 -31.08 1.92 6.18
C LEU A 51 -31.65 2.72 5.00
N SER A 52 -32.32 2.05 4.05
CA SER A 52 -32.84 2.65 2.81
C SER A 52 -31.79 3.45 2.02
N LEU A 53 -30.54 2.97 2.00
CA LEU A 53 -29.43 3.64 1.35
C LEU A 53 -29.39 3.36 -0.16
N GLY A 54 -29.29 4.42 -0.95
CA GLY A 54 -29.00 4.35 -2.38
C GLY A 54 -27.59 3.81 -2.68
N THR A 55 -27.33 3.44 -3.94
CA THR A 55 -26.02 2.89 -4.36
C THR A 55 -24.87 3.89 -4.22
N ALA A 56 -25.15 5.19 -4.39
CA ALA A 56 -24.18 6.27 -4.23
C ALA A 56 -24.11 6.84 -2.80
N GLU A 57 -25.01 6.44 -1.91
CA GLU A 57 -25.02 6.96 -0.55
C GLU A 57 -23.94 6.27 0.30
N THR A 58 -23.23 7.09 1.07
CA THR A 58 -22.13 6.65 1.94
C THR A 58 -22.59 6.63 3.39
N LEU A 59 -22.20 5.58 4.11
CA LEU A 59 -22.34 5.51 5.56
C LEU A 59 -21.15 6.20 6.21
N THR A 60 -21.44 7.18 7.05
CA THR A 60 -20.42 7.81 7.90
C THR A 60 -20.49 7.17 9.28
N PHE A 61 -19.41 6.52 9.67
CA PHE A 61 -19.23 6.03 11.03
C PHE A 61 -18.59 7.16 11.85
N PRO A 62 -19.23 7.62 12.94
CA PRO A 62 -18.63 8.62 13.81
C PRO A 62 -17.36 8.01 14.42
N LEU A 63 -16.22 8.63 14.16
CA LEU A 63 -14.96 8.26 14.79
C LEU A 63 -14.95 8.86 16.20
N SER A 64 -14.89 7.99 17.23
CA SER A 64 -14.82 8.42 18.63
C SER A 64 -13.49 9.10 18.99
N ALA A 65 -12.49 9.03 18.11
CA ALA A 65 -11.16 9.62 18.27
C ALA A 65 -10.53 9.93 16.90
N PRO A 66 -9.60 10.91 16.81
CA PRO A 66 -8.88 11.17 15.57
C PRO A 66 -8.07 9.94 15.15
N LEU A 67 -8.19 9.57 13.86
CA LEU A 67 -7.39 8.50 13.28
C LEU A 67 -5.91 8.90 13.31
N ARG A 68 -5.07 8.11 13.97
CA ARG A 68 -3.62 8.29 13.96
C ARG A 68 -3.00 7.25 13.08
N LEU A 69 -2.58 7.67 11.89
CA LEU A 69 -1.80 6.84 10.99
C LEU A 69 -0.34 7.28 11.11
N SER A 70 0.57 6.36 11.39
CA SER A 70 2.01 6.64 11.33
C SER A 70 2.52 6.21 9.95
N GLU A 71 2.81 7.19 9.10
CA GLU A 71 3.32 6.99 7.74
C GLU A 71 4.59 6.14 7.76
N ASN A 72 5.47 6.41 8.71
CA ASN A 72 6.70 5.66 8.93
C ASN A 72 6.46 4.20 9.34
N GLN A 73 5.49 3.91 10.20
CA GLN A 73 5.17 2.52 10.57
C GLN A 73 4.50 1.78 9.41
N PHE A 74 3.60 2.47 8.70
CA PHE A 74 2.87 1.91 7.57
C PHE A 74 3.81 1.59 6.39
N SER A 75 4.68 2.53 6.01
CA SER A 75 5.67 2.33 4.94
C SER A 75 6.68 1.24 5.26
N ARG A 76 7.15 1.13 6.51
CA ARG A 76 8.00 0.00 6.94
C ARG A 76 7.28 -1.34 6.87
N SER A 77 5.98 -1.36 7.13
CA SER A 77 5.17 -2.59 6.99
C SER A 77 5.06 -3.02 5.53
N LEU A 78 4.85 -2.07 4.62
CA LEU A 78 4.89 -2.32 3.17
C LEU A 78 6.26 -2.82 2.72
N ALA A 79 7.34 -2.19 3.21
CA ALA A 79 8.70 -2.61 2.91
C ALA A 79 9.00 -4.03 3.37
N LYS A 80 8.54 -4.44 4.56
CA LYS A 80 8.65 -5.83 5.03
C LYS A 80 7.95 -6.81 4.11
N ILE A 81 6.73 -6.51 3.68
CA ILE A 81 5.97 -7.37 2.76
C ILE A 81 6.75 -7.56 1.45
N ALA A 82 7.16 -6.46 0.81
CA ALA A 82 7.91 -6.50 -0.44
C ALA A 82 9.26 -7.22 -0.29
N TYR A 83 9.99 -6.93 0.80
CA TYR A 83 11.29 -7.54 1.10
C TYR A 83 11.18 -9.06 1.29
N CYS A 84 10.21 -9.53 2.09
CA CYS A 84 10.01 -10.96 2.30
C CYS A 84 9.69 -11.67 0.98
N THR A 85 8.81 -11.10 0.14
CA THR A 85 8.51 -11.65 -1.19
C THR A 85 9.75 -11.70 -2.09
N ALA A 86 10.59 -10.66 -2.06
CA ALA A 86 11.84 -10.63 -2.82
C ALA A 86 12.84 -11.67 -2.34
N VAL A 87 13.02 -11.83 -1.02
CA VAL A 87 13.89 -12.87 -0.46
C VAL A 87 13.39 -14.27 -0.83
N THR A 88 12.07 -14.52 -0.81
CA THR A 88 11.52 -15.81 -1.24
C THR A 88 11.83 -16.12 -2.71
N ARG A 89 11.83 -15.11 -3.59
CA ARG A 89 12.01 -15.31 -5.04
C ARG A 89 13.47 -15.29 -5.49
N TYR A 90 14.29 -14.43 -4.91
CA TYR A 90 15.67 -14.15 -5.34
C TYR A 90 16.73 -14.61 -4.32
N GLY A 91 16.31 -15.04 -3.13
CA GLY A 91 17.21 -15.36 -2.03
C GLY A 91 17.78 -14.12 -1.32
N LEU A 92 18.51 -14.35 -0.23
CA LEU A 92 19.10 -13.28 0.58
C LEU A 92 20.20 -12.48 -0.12
N GLN A 93 20.82 -13.05 -1.16
CA GLN A 93 21.92 -12.45 -1.92
C GLN A 93 21.54 -12.03 -3.35
N GLY A 94 20.26 -12.15 -3.73
CA GLY A 94 19.83 -11.82 -5.09
C GLY A 94 19.71 -10.32 -5.39
N PHE A 95 19.86 -9.46 -4.38
CA PHE A 95 19.84 -8.01 -4.52
C PHE A 95 20.58 -7.34 -3.35
N ASP A 96 21.09 -6.12 -3.55
CA ASP A 96 21.61 -5.29 -2.47
C ASP A 96 20.46 -4.83 -1.58
N ARG A 97 20.41 -5.40 -0.39
CA ARG A 97 19.34 -5.19 0.57
C ARG A 97 19.69 -4.20 1.68
N LYS A 98 20.91 -3.66 1.73
CA LYS A 98 21.39 -2.92 2.92
C LYS A 98 20.45 -1.77 3.28
N THR A 99 20.16 -0.92 2.30
CA THR A 99 19.31 0.26 2.48
C THR A 99 17.89 -0.10 2.92
N ILE A 100 17.26 -1.10 2.27
CA ILE A 100 15.91 -1.50 2.64
C ILE A 100 15.86 -2.15 4.04
N THR A 101 16.89 -2.92 4.42
CA THR A 101 16.97 -3.48 5.78
C THR A 101 17.16 -2.41 6.84
N ASP A 102 18.03 -1.41 6.59
CA ASP A 102 18.21 -0.27 7.49
C ASP A 102 16.89 0.52 7.64
N PHE A 103 16.14 0.70 6.56
CA PHE A 103 14.81 1.32 6.58
C PHE A 103 13.78 0.53 7.38
N ILE A 104 13.67 -0.78 7.14
CA ILE A 104 12.76 -1.68 7.84
C ILE A 104 13.00 -1.66 9.35
N LEU A 105 14.28 -1.57 9.77
CA LEU A 105 14.69 -1.51 11.18
C LEU A 105 14.57 -0.11 11.79
N GLY A 106 14.28 0.92 10.98
CA GLY A 106 14.13 2.30 11.44
C GLY A 106 15.43 3.10 11.52
N ASN A 107 16.53 2.58 10.96
CA ASN A 107 17.84 3.23 10.94
C ASN A 107 18.06 4.13 9.71
N TYR A 108 17.14 4.11 8.73
CA TYR A 108 17.16 4.97 7.56
C TYR A 108 15.92 5.88 7.56
N PRO A 109 16.08 7.22 7.67
CA PRO A 109 14.95 8.12 7.90
C PRO A 109 14.22 8.58 6.63
N TYR A 110 14.76 8.32 5.44
CA TYR A 110 14.24 8.89 4.17
C TYR A 110 13.17 7.99 3.54
N ALA A 111 12.08 7.74 4.27
CA ALA A 111 10.97 6.90 3.81
C ALA A 111 10.39 7.30 2.43
N PRO A 112 10.14 8.60 2.14
CA PRO A 112 9.60 9.03 0.84
C PRO A 112 10.51 8.71 -0.35
N PHE A 113 11.81 8.51 -0.09
CA PHE A 113 12.77 8.16 -1.13
C PHE A 113 12.62 6.70 -1.58
N LEU A 114 12.16 5.82 -0.68
CA LEU A 114 12.06 4.37 -0.92
C LEU A 114 10.62 3.89 -1.14
N VAL A 115 9.62 4.56 -0.59
CA VAL A 115 8.23 4.11 -0.61
C VAL A 115 7.33 5.22 -1.14
N GLY A 116 6.43 4.83 -2.02
CA GLY A 116 5.41 5.70 -2.60
C GLY A 116 4.09 4.98 -2.83
N GLY A 117 3.07 5.70 -3.27
CA GLY A 117 1.75 5.16 -3.55
C GLY A 117 1.19 5.70 -4.86
N SER A 118 0.16 5.07 -5.40
CA SER A 118 -0.65 5.65 -6.47
C SER A 118 -2.03 5.02 -6.47
N THR A 119 -3.03 5.85 -6.78
CA THR A 119 -4.42 5.47 -7.09
C THR A 119 -4.71 5.55 -8.59
N ASP A 120 -3.74 5.99 -9.40
CA ASP A 120 -3.92 6.31 -10.83
C ASP A 120 -4.32 5.10 -11.68
N ALA A 121 -4.00 3.89 -11.21
CA ALA A 121 -4.46 2.65 -11.80
C ALA A 121 -5.63 2.09 -10.98
N VAL A 122 -6.86 2.42 -11.39
CA VAL A 122 -8.05 1.68 -10.94
C VAL A 122 -7.96 0.28 -11.53
N LEU A 123 -7.20 -0.59 -10.87
CA LEU A 123 -7.19 -2.01 -11.20
C LEU A 123 -8.49 -2.63 -10.68
N PRO A 124 -9.17 -3.47 -11.47
CA PRO A 124 -10.37 -4.15 -11.00
C PRO A 124 -10.07 -4.98 -9.74
N SER A 125 -11.11 -5.27 -8.96
CA SER A 125 -11.04 -6.28 -7.92
C SER A 125 -10.52 -7.59 -8.53
N MET A 126 -9.62 -8.27 -7.82
CA MET A 126 -9.13 -9.59 -8.18
C MET A 126 -9.69 -10.63 -7.22
N PRO A 127 -10.80 -11.32 -7.58
CA PRO A 127 -11.37 -12.37 -6.77
C PRO A 127 -10.33 -13.46 -6.47
N GLY A 128 -10.20 -13.86 -5.19
CA GLY A 128 -9.29 -14.92 -4.76
C GLY A 128 -7.93 -14.47 -4.22
N LEU A 129 -7.59 -13.16 -4.29
CA LEU A 129 -6.36 -12.62 -3.71
C LEU A 129 -6.67 -11.55 -2.65
N ASP A 130 -6.28 -11.82 -1.40
CA ASP A 130 -6.40 -10.83 -0.32
C ASP A 130 -5.41 -9.67 -0.51
N HIS A 131 -4.18 -9.98 -0.92
CA HIS A 131 -3.14 -9.01 -1.25
C HIS A 131 -2.49 -9.38 -2.56
N LEU A 132 -2.12 -8.38 -3.38
CA LEU A 132 -1.27 -8.60 -4.54
C LEU A 132 0.11 -8.04 -4.22
N ILE A 133 1.13 -8.89 -4.40
CA ILE A 133 2.53 -8.47 -4.37
C ILE A 133 3.16 -8.87 -5.70
N ALA A 134 3.69 -7.90 -6.42
CA ALA A 134 4.47 -8.12 -7.64
C ALA A 134 5.88 -7.57 -7.47
N LEU A 135 6.84 -8.16 -8.18
CA LEU A 135 8.22 -7.68 -8.22
C LEU A 135 8.57 -7.35 -9.66
N ALA A 136 9.30 -6.27 -9.88
CA ALA A 136 9.87 -5.95 -11.18
C ALA A 136 11.26 -5.37 -11.02
N GLU A 137 12.08 -5.55 -12.04
CA GLU A 137 13.39 -4.93 -12.13
C GLU A 137 13.30 -3.79 -13.15
N ILE A 138 13.67 -2.59 -12.73
CA ILE A 138 13.62 -1.39 -13.56
C ILE A 138 14.99 -0.73 -13.53
N PRO A 139 15.56 -0.33 -14.69
CA PRO A 139 16.78 0.47 -14.69
C PRO A 139 16.49 1.88 -14.15
N ILE A 140 17.20 2.28 -13.10
CA ILE A 140 17.21 3.63 -12.54
C ILE A 140 18.64 4.14 -12.59
N ASN A 141 18.91 5.21 -13.34
CA ASN A 141 20.26 5.73 -13.53
C ASN A 141 21.28 4.63 -13.90
N GLU A 142 20.93 3.80 -14.89
CA GLU A 142 21.73 2.66 -15.38
C GLU A 142 21.91 1.49 -14.39
N VAL A 143 21.38 1.60 -13.16
CA VAL A 143 21.39 0.52 -12.16
C VAL A 143 20.07 -0.25 -12.25
N LYS A 144 20.16 -1.55 -12.54
CA LYS A 144 19.01 -2.46 -12.47
C LYS A 144 18.52 -2.53 -11.02
N THR A 145 17.36 -1.97 -10.74
CA THR A 145 16.82 -1.84 -9.38
C THR A 145 15.59 -2.70 -9.22
N LEU A 146 15.56 -3.49 -8.15
CA LEU A 146 14.43 -4.32 -7.77
C LEU A 146 13.38 -3.48 -7.03
N LEU A 147 12.15 -3.53 -7.53
CA LEU A 147 10.98 -2.89 -6.95
C LEU A 147 9.95 -3.93 -6.52
N GLY A 148 9.25 -3.64 -5.43
CA GLY A 148 8.04 -4.35 -5.02
C GLY A 148 6.81 -3.48 -5.16
N PHE A 149 5.76 -4.04 -5.74
CA PHE A 149 4.44 -3.42 -5.86
C PHE A 149 3.48 -4.14 -4.92
N VAL A 150 2.97 -3.45 -3.93
CA VAL A 150 2.07 -4.01 -2.91
C VAL A 150 0.70 -3.36 -3.04
N ARG A 151 -0.32 -4.16 -3.32
CA ARG A 151 -1.73 -3.73 -3.27
C ARG A 151 -2.42 -4.49 -2.14
N LEU A 152 -2.76 -3.76 -1.08
CA LEU A 152 -3.49 -4.33 0.05
C LEU A 152 -4.98 -4.47 -0.30
N PHE A 153 -5.62 -5.54 0.17
CA PHE A 153 -7.04 -5.80 -0.07
C PHE A 153 -7.38 -5.88 -1.57
N ALA A 154 -6.60 -6.62 -2.36
CA ALA A 154 -6.71 -6.67 -3.82
C ALA A 154 -8.07 -7.21 -4.34
N LYS A 155 -8.78 -7.99 -3.52
CA LYS A 155 -10.18 -8.41 -3.75
C LYS A 155 -11.21 -7.30 -3.51
N SER A 156 -10.80 -6.17 -2.92
CA SER A 156 -11.65 -5.01 -2.62
C SER A 156 -11.46 -3.92 -3.66
N GLY A 157 -12.45 -3.04 -3.74
CA GLY A 157 -12.55 -2.02 -4.78
C GLY A 157 -13.81 -2.21 -5.64
N THR A 158 -14.21 -1.15 -6.33
CA THR A 158 -15.27 -1.15 -7.33
C THR A 158 -14.64 -1.00 -8.72
N ALA A 159 -15.47 -1.02 -9.77
CA ALA A 159 -15.01 -0.68 -11.11
C ALA A 159 -14.57 0.80 -11.24
N ALA A 160 -14.98 1.66 -10.31
CA ALA A 160 -14.69 3.10 -10.31
C ALA A 160 -13.61 3.50 -9.28
N GLU A 161 -13.42 2.71 -8.22
CA GLU A 161 -12.52 3.03 -7.11
C GLU A 161 -11.74 1.78 -6.68
N GLY A 162 -10.45 1.74 -6.98
CA GLY A 162 -9.55 0.65 -6.61
C GLY A 162 -8.78 0.93 -5.32
N MET A 163 -8.21 -0.11 -4.72
CA MET A 163 -7.26 0.03 -3.62
C MET A 163 -5.90 0.53 -4.15
N PRO A 164 -5.20 1.42 -3.41
CA PRO A 164 -3.89 1.94 -3.82
C PRO A 164 -2.85 0.84 -4.05
N ILE A 165 -1.92 1.12 -4.96
CA ILE A 165 -0.71 0.31 -5.18
C ILE A 165 0.47 1.08 -4.61
N TYR A 166 1.20 0.44 -3.71
CA TYR A 166 2.42 0.98 -3.12
C TYR A 166 3.63 0.46 -3.87
N THR A 167 4.53 1.37 -4.22
CA THR A 167 5.83 1.01 -4.80
C THR A 167 6.88 1.10 -3.71
N VAL A 168 7.67 0.04 -3.56
CA VAL A 168 8.78 -0.07 -2.62
C VAL A 168 10.05 -0.32 -3.39
N VAL A 169 11.07 0.51 -3.20
CA VAL A 169 12.41 0.29 -3.72
C VAL A 169 13.18 -0.63 -2.79
N LEU A 170 13.56 -1.81 -3.28
CA LEU A 170 14.24 -2.83 -2.46
C LEU A 170 15.77 -2.72 -2.54
N GLY A 171 16.29 -2.29 -3.69
CA GLY A 171 17.71 -2.04 -3.92
C GLY A 171 18.20 -2.58 -5.27
N ALA A 172 19.50 -2.47 -5.53
CA ALA A 172 20.08 -2.89 -6.81
C ALA A 172 20.02 -4.43 -6.96
N SER A 173 19.60 -4.92 -8.12
CA SER A 173 19.70 -6.33 -8.46
C SER A 173 21.17 -6.74 -8.60
N VAL A 174 21.52 -7.91 -8.08
CA VAL A 174 22.86 -8.49 -8.29
C VAL A 174 22.77 -9.41 -9.51
N ASN A 175 23.59 -9.13 -10.53
CA ASN A 175 23.70 -9.98 -11.72
C ASN A 175 24.29 -11.36 -11.38
#